data_AF-A0A2E0ANT5-F1
#
_entry.id   AF-A0A2E0ANT5-F1
#
_cell.length_a   1.000
_cell.length_b   1.000
_cell.length_c   1.000
_cell.angle_alpha   90.00
_cell.angle_beta   90.00
_cell.angle_gamma   90.00
#
_symmetry.space_group_name_H-M   'P 1'
#
loop_
_entity.id
_entity.type
_entity.pdbx_description
1 polymer ?
#
loop_
_entity_poly.entity_id
_entity_poly.type
_entity_poly.pdbx_seq_one_letter_code
_entity_poly.pdbx_strand_id
1 'polypeptide(L)'
;MRRRSVLSMLGLGSMGLLTAKGGGGSSARASAASPSSSAFPFQPVRAPLPVNSDGLTAAEQQTTYREIAVEDRLVVPEGFRSDLLAAWGDALGSSRFGFNNDHLGFVQHDANRASMTVNFEYISPKPWVDGFEEVVGQPLPYAAVVRALAPVDGVIDCTALAAGDPRLAPIRAVADQAMTDLGVGVMTLKRDSQGHWVRAKGPQDRRIDGIAGLENSAERLRCSGPATKVFEAASRQGYDDGLGSAVIGTFANCGGGTTPWGTVLSAEENFQSQVPEPVFADGSSLAPSQRPFLCLERKLYGLGNVYGLAGNKYGWMVEVDPDAPAQQAVKHTALGRFRHEAVAVRAEAGQPLVVYSGCDRRGGHLYRFVSSKTVADLKDKANSRLLEEGELQVARFKPDGTGDWLPLRPDTAVDPFLPSRFDQADLACPVELPNSDREQAVAELFRDDASVQAYRERYPTLASLYRGDGAAMQGAILVDAHLAASAAGGTPTARPEDTKIDPISGDLLIAFTSGSPGSSGGADPEVFQGPEGQATWPNGWVMRLSDQGENGFRWRMAVTGGTPWAGGLGFTNPDNVAVDAKGNLWIVTDRSMKGSAGDVFGNNSCW
;
A
#
# COMPACT_ATOMS: atom_id res chain seq x y z
N MET A 1 20.81 -16.95 -3.75
CA MET A 1 20.90 -17.83 -2.56
C MET A 1 19.62 -18.67 -2.50
N ARG A 2 19.70 -20.00 -2.27
CA ARG A 2 18.48 -20.82 -2.07
C ARG A 2 17.95 -20.60 -0.65
N ARG A 3 16.69 -20.16 -0.48
CA ARG A 3 16.09 -19.80 0.82
C ARG A 3 16.25 -20.88 1.90
N ARG A 4 16.21 -22.16 1.53
CA ARG A 4 16.31 -23.32 2.46
C ARG A 4 17.74 -23.74 2.83
N SER A 5 18.79 -23.17 2.24
CA SER A 5 20.17 -23.65 2.40
C SER A 5 21.09 -22.70 3.18
N VAL A 6 20.57 -21.55 3.63
CA VAL A 6 21.37 -20.50 4.29
C VAL A 6 21.72 -20.86 5.74
N LEU A 7 21.06 -21.86 6.35
CA LEU A 7 21.38 -22.32 7.71
C LEU A 7 22.59 -23.27 7.80
N SER A 8 23.23 -23.66 6.68
CA SER A 8 24.24 -24.75 6.72
C SER A 8 25.57 -24.48 6.03
N MET A 9 25.84 -23.30 5.45
CA MET A 9 27.12 -23.07 4.76
C MET A 9 27.71 -21.68 5.00
N LEU A 10 28.31 -21.49 6.17
CA LEU A 10 29.37 -20.51 6.39
C LEU A 10 30.71 -21.26 6.43
N GLY A 11 31.43 -21.28 5.32
CA GLY A 11 32.79 -21.83 5.27
C GLY A 11 33.41 -21.86 3.88
N LEU A 12 34.44 -21.02 3.68
CA LEU A 12 35.50 -21.09 2.64
C LEU A 12 35.03 -20.79 1.19
N GLY A 13 35.69 -20.01 0.34
CA GLY A 13 37.02 -19.42 0.32
C GLY A 13 37.57 -19.43 -1.13
N SER A 14 37.79 -18.24 -1.70
CA SER A 14 38.83 -17.84 -2.67
C SER A 14 38.93 -18.39 -4.13
N MET A 15 39.03 -17.40 -5.04
CA MET A 15 39.92 -17.21 -6.21
C MET A 15 39.72 -17.94 -7.56
N GLY A 16 39.77 -17.13 -8.63
CA GLY A 16 40.11 -17.54 -9.99
C GLY A 16 40.11 -16.37 -11.00
N LEU A 17 41.27 -15.74 -11.22
CA LEU A 17 41.52 -14.80 -12.32
C LEU A 17 41.80 -15.57 -13.61
N LEU A 18 41.23 -15.15 -14.75
CA LEU A 18 41.75 -15.47 -16.09
C LEU A 18 41.61 -14.28 -17.04
N THR A 19 42.75 -13.92 -17.61
CA THR A 19 42.97 -12.90 -18.64
C THR A 19 42.75 -13.47 -20.05
N ALA A 20 42.25 -12.68 -21.01
CA ALA A 20 42.57 -12.89 -22.43
C ALA A 20 42.51 -11.58 -23.24
N LYS A 21 43.55 -11.37 -24.05
CA LYS A 21 43.78 -10.29 -25.01
C LYS A 21 43.23 -10.66 -26.40
N GLY A 22 42.73 -9.66 -27.14
CA GLY A 22 43.38 -9.21 -28.37
C GLY A 22 42.80 -9.60 -29.74
N GLY A 23 42.62 -8.57 -30.60
CA GLY A 23 42.54 -8.61 -32.07
C GLY A 23 41.11 -8.50 -32.61
N GLY A 24 40.71 -7.61 -33.53
CA GLY A 24 41.41 -6.72 -34.46
C GLY A 24 40.78 -6.89 -35.85
N GLY A 25 40.31 -5.80 -36.49
CA GLY A 25 39.98 -5.81 -37.93
C GLY A 25 38.70 -5.07 -38.34
N SER A 26 38.90 -4.00 -39.10
CA SER A 26 37.96 -2.99 -39.62
C SER A 26 36.98 -3.45 -40.71
N SER A 27 35.83 -2.78 -40.85
CA SER A 27 35.53 -1.94 -42.04
C SER A 27 34.18 -1.22 -41.89
N ALA A 28 34.16 0.06 -42.26
CA ALA A 28 33.02 0.96 -42.12
C ALA A 28 32.05 0.86 -43.31
N ARG A 29 30.74 0.84 -43.02
CA ARG A 29 29.69 1.35 -43.91
C ARG A 29 28.61 2.04 -43.07
N ALA A 30 28.24 3.23 -43.52
CA ALA A 30 27.34 4.17 -42.86
C ALA A 30 25.97 3.54 -42.55
N SER A 31 25.57 3.58 -41.27
CA SER A 31 24.20 3.29 -40.83
C SER A 31 23.55 4.56 -40.31
N ALA A 32 22.27 4.73 -40.65
CA ALA A 32 21.39 5.73 -40.07
C ALA A 32 21.54 5.72 -38.54
N ALA A 33 21.56 6.92 -37.93
CA ALA A 33 21.75 7.09 -36.50
C ALA A 33 20.74 6.24 -35.70
N SER A 34 21.23 5.14 -35.14
CA SER A 34 20.55 4.42 -34.08
C SER A 34 20.49 5.35 -32.87
N PRO A 35 19.39 5.39 -32.11
CA PRO A 35 19.38 6.09 -30.83
C PRO A 35 20.52 5.49 -30.01
N SER A 36 21.43 6.34 -29.55
CA SER A 36 22.56 5.90 -28.73
C SER A 36 21.99 5.17 -27.51
N SER A 37 22.10 3.84 -27.48
CA SER A 37 21.92 3.10 -26.24
C SER A 37 23.03 3.59 -25.32
N SER A 38 22.69 4.43 -24.35
CA SER A 38 23.58 4.59 -23.21
C SER A 38 23.74 3.20 -22.63
N ALA A 39 24.91 2.58 -22.81
CA ALA A 39 25.18 1.26 -22.28
C ALA A 39 24.88 1.30 -20.78
N PHE A 40 24.03 0.38 -20.32
CA PHE A 40 23.75 0.25 -18.89
C PHE A 40 25.09 0.09 -18.14
N PRO A 41 25.24 0.71 -16.95
CA PRO A 41 26.49 0.61 -16.18
C PRO A 41 26.74 -0.81 -15.64
N PHE A 42 25.82 -1.75 -15.89
CA PHE A 42 25.86 -3.16 -15.51
C PHE A 42 25.23 -4.01 -16.60
N GLN A 43 25.46 -5.33 -16.56
CA GLN A 43 24.74 -6.30 -17.39
C GLN A 43 23.40 -6.65 -16.72
N PRO A 44 22.25 -6.27 -17.31
CA PRO A 44 20.94 -6.54 -16.70
C PRO A 44 20.69 -8.03 -16.50
N VAL A 45 19.86 -8.37 -15.50
CA VAL A 45 19.33 -9.73 -15.39
C VAL A 45 18.39 -9.95 -16.58
N ARG A 46 18.54 -11.09 -17.26
CA ARG A 46 17.69 -11.44 -18.39
C ARG A 46 16.24 -11.60 -17.93
N ALA A 47 15.33 -10.84 -18.52
CA ALA A 47 13.89 -10.99 -18.33
C ALA A 47 13.38 -12.30 -18.96
N PRO A 48 12.21 -12.83 -18.57
CA PRO A 48 11.66 -14.07 -19.13
C PRO A 48 11.08 -13.92 -20.54
N LEU A 49 11.13 -12.72 -21.13
CA LEU A 49 10.59 -12.38 -22.43
C LEU A 49 11.50 -11.38 -23.17
N PRO A 50 11.52 -11.39 -24.51
CA PRO A 50 12.39 -10.50 -25.28
C PRO A 50 11.98 -9.04 -25.11
N VAL A 51 12.94 -8.18 -24.77
CA VAL A 51 12.75 -6.72 -24.67
C VAL A 51 13.69 -5.97 -25.62
N ASN A 52 13.31 -4.75 -26.01
CA ASN A 52 14.08 -3.96 -26.99
C ASN A 52 15.51 -3.66 -26.52
N SER A 53 15.74 -3.62 -25.21
CA SER A 53 17.06 -3.39 -24.61
C SER A 53 18.02 -4.58 -24.74
N ASP A 54 17.54 -5.76 -25.15
CA ASP A 54 18.39 -6.96 -25.25
C ASP A 54 19.35 -6.91 -26.45
N GLY A 55 19.04 -6.10 -27.47
CA GLY A 55 19.86 -6.00 -28.68
C GLY A 55 19.93 -7.27 -29.53
N LEU A 56 19.09 -8.26 -29.25
CA LEU A 56 19.05 -9.56 -29.95
C LEU A 56 18.22 -9.48 -31.25
N THR A 57 18.69 -10.14 -32.31
CA THR A 57 17.90 -10.37 -33.52
C THR A 57 16.73 -11.32 -33.27
N ALA A 58 15.73 -11.35 -34.15
CA ALA A 58 14.57 -12.24 -33.99
C ALA A 58 14.96 -13.74 -33.89
N ALA A 59 15.97 -14.18 -34.64
CA ALA A 59 16.45 -15.57 -34.58
C ALA A 59 17.17 -15.88 -33.25
N GLU A 60 17.94 -14.92 -32.74
CA GLU A 60 18.58 -15.03 -31.42
C GLU A 60 17.55 -15.01 -30.31
N GLN A 61 16.51 -14.17 -30.41
CA GLN A 61 15.39 -14.15 -29.47
C GLN A 61 14.66 -15.50 -29.46
N GLN A 62 14.31 -16.05 -30.62
CA GLN A 62 13.68 -17.38 -30.72
C GLN A 62 14.53 -18.47 -30.07
N THR A 63 15.84 -18.43 -30.27
CA THR A 63 16.75 -19.41 -29.67
C THR A 63 16.88 -19.21 -28.15
N THR A 64 16.94 -17.95 -27.72
CA THR A 64 17.20 -17.55 -26.33
C THR A 64 15.99 -17.74 -25.42
N TYR A 65 14.80 -17.40 -25.91
CA TYR A 65 13.54 -17.36 -25.14
C TYR A 65 12.65 -18.58 -25.38
N ARG A 66 13.14 -19.63 -26.08
CA ARG A 66 12.37 -20.88 -26.26
C ARG A 66 12.11 -21.63 -24.95
N GLU A 67 12.95 -21.39 -23.94
CA GLU A 67 12.89 -22.02 -22.63
C GLU A 67 13.07 -20.94 -21.55
N ILE A 68 12.21 -20.95 -20.55
CA ILE A 68 12.27 -20.05 -19.39
C ILE A 68 12.58 -20.88 -18.15
N ALA A 69 13.54 -20.45 -17.34
CA ALA A 69 13.85 -21.04 -16.05
C ALA A 69 13.37 -20.12 -14.92
N VAL A 70 12.45 -20.61 -14.11
CA VAL A 70 12.02 -19.93 -12.88
C VAL A 70 12.85 -20.47 -11.72
N GLU A 71 13.50 -19.59 -10.97
CA GLU A 71 14.36 -19.96 -9.85
C GLU A 71 13.80 -19.46 -8.51
N ASP A 72 13.82 -20.32 -7.48
CA ASP A 72 13.53 -19.93 -6.09
C ASP A 72 14.78 -19.31 -5.42
N ARG A 73 15.25 -18.21 -6.00
CA ARG A 73 16.32 -17.36 -5.44
C ARG A 73 16.18 -15.92 -5.93
N LEU A 74 16.65 -14.98 -5.11
CA LEU A 74 16.94 -13.63 -5.59
C LEU A 74 18.13 -13.67 -6.57
N VAL A 75 17.91 -13.11 -7.76
CA VAL A 75 18.92 -12.92 -8.82
C VAL A 75 19.15 -11.42 -8.95
N VAL A 76 20.42 -11.01 -8.94
CA VAL A 76 20.82 -9.61 -9.09
C VAL A 76 21.76 -9.48 -10.30
N PRO A 77 21.87 -8.29 -10.92
CA PRO A 77 22.78 -8.06 -12.04
C PRO A 77 24.24 -8.40 -11.72
N GLU A 78 25.05 -8.65 -12.75
CA GLU A 78 26.48 -8.89 -12.56
C GLU A 78 27.16 -7.68 -11.89
N GLY A 79 28.00 -7.93 -10.89
CA GLY A 79 28.64 -6.89 -10.08
C GLY A 79 27.80 -6.39 -8.89
N PHE A 80 26.53 -6.79 -8.79
CA PHE A 80 25.68 -6.54 -7.62
C PHE A 80 25.75 -7.69 -6.62
N ARG A 81 25.35 -7.41 -5.38
CA ARG A 81 25.15 -8.41 -4.34
C ARG A 81 23.88 -8.10 -3.55
N SER A 82 23.41 -9.10 -2.81
CA SER A 82 22.33 -8.95 -1.83
C SER A 82 22.79 -9.49 -0.49
N ASP A 83 22.49 -8.76 0.59
CA ASP A 83 22.84 -9.10 1.96
C ASP A 83 21.55 -9.27 2.77
N LEU A 84 21.46 -10.32 3.61
CA LEU A 84 20.30 -10.53 4.49
C LEU A 84 20.44 -9.64 5.73
N LEU A 85 19.47 -8.76 5.96
CA LEU A 85 19.45 -7.88 7.13
C LEU A 85 18.71 -8.50 8.32
N ALA A 86 17.51 -9.02 8.09
CA ALA A 86 16.67 -9.67 9.09
C ALA A 86 15.70 -10.65 8.41
N ALA A 87 15.22 -11.63 9.17
CA ALA A 87 14.21 -12.58 8.77
C ALA A 87 13.08 -12.64 9.81
N TRP A 88 11.91 -13.13 9.38
CA TRP A 88 10.79 -13.42 10.29
C TRP A 88 11.25 -14.24 11.50
N GLY A 89 10.86 -13.80 12.69
CA GLY A 89 11.25 -14.41 13.98
C GLY A 89 12.49 -13.82 14.64
N ASP A 90 13.35 -13.10 13.92
CA ASP A 90 14.51 -12.44 14.52
C ASP A 90 14.10 -11.50 15.65
N ALA A 91 14.86 -11.41 16.74
CA ALA A 91 14.51 -10.53 17.85
C ALA A 91 14.44 -9.04 17.42
N LEU A 92 13.34 -8.38 17.79
CA LEU A 92 13.10 -6.97 17.48
C LEU A 92 12.33 -6.26 18.59
N GLY A 93 12.97 -5.30 19.26
CA GLY A 93 12.38 -4.58 20.39
C GLY A 93 11.93 -5.52 21.50
N SER A 94 10.67 -5.39 21.92
CA SER A 94 10.01 -6.26 22.90
C SER A 94 9.49 -7.59 22.33
N SER A 95 9.64 -7.83 21.03
CA SER A 95 9.04 -8.97 20.33
C SER A 95 9.99 -9.49 19.23
N ARG A 96 9.45 -9.90 18.09
CA ARG A 96 10.16 -10.46 16.93
C ARG A 96 9.97 -9.63 15.67
N PHE A 97 10.75 -9.88 14.65
CA PHE A 97 10.57 -9.36 13.30
C PHE A 97 9.37 -10.10 12.68
N GLY A 98 8.40 -9.36 12.14
CA GLY A 98 7.10 -9.87 11.71
C GLY A 98 7.12 -10.69 10.41
N PHE A 99 5.94 -11.01 9.90
CA PHE A 99 5.72 -11.80 8.69
C PHE A 99 5.28 -10.91 7.53
N ASN A 100 5.73 -11.22 6.31
CA ASN A 100 5.46 -10.49 5.05
C ASN A 100 5.82 -8.99 5.12
N ASN A 101 6.98 -8.62 4.55
CA ASN A 101 7.48 -7.25 4.63
C ASN A 101 7.21 -6.50 3.32
N ASP A 102 6.41 -5.44 3.38
CA ASP A 102 5.97 -4.73 2.16
C ASP A 102 6.49 -3.28 2.07
N HIS A 103 7.13 -2.76 3.13
CA HIS A 103 7.80 -1.45 3.09
C HIS A 103 9.11 -1.40 3.86
N LEU A 104 10.03 -0.56 3.38
CA LEU A 104 11.32 -0.26 4.00
C LEU A 104 11.53 1.27 4.08
N GLY A 105 11.31 1.84 5.26
CA GLY A 105 11.58 3.25 5.60
C GLY A 105 12.99 3.42 6.16
N PHE A 106 13.96 3.76 5.31
CA PHE A 106 15.36 3.93 5.70
C PHE A 106 15.64 5.38 6.15
N VAL A 107 16.08 5.55 7.40
CA VAL A 107 16.49 6.85 7.96
C VAL A 107 17.95 6.77 8.38
N GLN A 108 18.82 7.51 7.68
CA GLN A 108 20.23 7.57 8.02
C GLN A 108 20.51 8.65 9.06
N HIS A 109 21.14 8.27 10.17
CA HIS A 109 21.43 9.15 11.30
C HIS A 109 22.82 9.77 11.22
N ASP A 110 23.79 8.97 10.80
CA ASP A 110 25.16 9.39 10.56
C ASP A 110 25.83 8.48 9.52
N ALA A 111 27.14 8.61 9.33
CA ALA A 111 27.88 7.82 8.34
C ALA A 111 27.77 6.30 8.56
N ASN A 112 27.62 5.86 9.82
CA ASN A 112 27.73 4.47 10.23
C ASN A 112 26.48 3.92 10.93
N ARG A 113 25.45 4.74 11.18
CA ARG A 113 24.19 4.34 11.84
C ARG A 113 22.98 4.78 11.05
N ALA A 114 21.98 3.91 11.02
CA ALA A 114 20.67 4.17 10.44
C ALA A 114 19.60 3.37 11.20
N SER A 115 18.35 3.76 11.02
CA SER A 115 17.18 2.96 11.37
C SER A 115 16.48 2.49 10.09
N MET A 116 15.87 1.32 10.16
CA MET A 116 14.96 0.81 9.14
C MET A 116 13.62 0.52 9.78
N THR A 117 12.60 1.26 9.36
CA THR A 117 11.20 0.94 9.67
C THR A 117 10.67 -0.04 8.64
N VAL A 118 10.01 -1.10 9.10
CA VAL A 118 9.51 -2.19 8.26
C VAL A 118 8.02 -2.37 8.56
N ASN A 119 7.22 -2.46 7.51
CA ASN A 119 5.81 -2.79 7.62
C ASN A 119 5.61 -4.29 7.45
N PHE A 120 4.66 -4.85 8.20
CA PHE A 120 4.24 -6.24 8.15
C PHE A 120 2.75 -6.30 7.82
N GLU A 121 2.41 -6.65 6.59
CA GLU A 121 1.08 -6.36 6.05
C GLU A 121 0.05 -7.45 6.36
N TYR A 122 0.28 -8.68 5.89
CA TYR A 122 -0.73 -9.74 5.92
C TYR A 122 -0.18 -11.13 6.24
N ILE A 123 -1.04 -11.96 6.83
CA ILE A 123 -0.74 -13.38 7.04
C ILE A 123 -1.14 -14.18 5.81
N SER A 124 -0.16 -14.87 5.22
CA SER A 124 -0.40 -15.96 4.27
C SER A 124 -0.51 -17.28 5.03
N PRO A 125 -1.72 -17.83 5.29
CA PRO A 125 -1.88 -18.83 6.35
C PRO A 125 -1.11 -20.12 6.10
N LYS A 126 -1.03 -20.58 4.84
CA LYS A 126 -0.30 -21.80 4.48
C LYS A 126 1.21 -21.69 4.81
N PRO A 127 1.99 -20.77 4.20
CA PRO A 127 3.41 -20.66 4.51
C PRO A 127 3.68 -20.18 5.96
N TRP A 128 2.79 -19.37 6.53
CA TRP A 128 2.91 -18.95 7.93
C TRP A 128 2.80 -20.14 8.88
N VAL A 129 1.74 -20.95 8.78
CA VAL A 129 1.56 -22.16 9.62
C VAL A 129 2.68 -23.19 9.39
N ASP A 130 3.07 -23.43 8.13
CA ASP A 130 4.12 -24.39 7.81
C ASP A 130 5.48 -24.03 8.45
N GLY A 131 5.80 -22.73 8.55
CA GLY A 131 7.08 -22.25 9.10
C GLY A 131 7.02 -21.82 10.57
N PHE A 132 5.83 -21.71 11.17
CA PHE A 132 5.64 -21.05 12.46
C PHE A 132 6.45 -21.70 13.59
N GLU A 133 6.39 -23.02 13.72
CA GLU A 133 7.05 -23.72 14.83
C GLU A 133 8.58 -23.62 14.73
N GLU A 134 9.14 -23.66 13.51
CA GLU A 134 10.57 -23.45 13.27
C GLU A 134 11.01 -22.04 13.66
N VAL A 135 10.20 -21.04 13.32
CA VAL A 135 10.53 -19.63 13.50
C VAL A 135 10.30 -19.13 14.93
N VAL A 136 9.18 -19.52 15.54
CA VAL A 136 8.75 -19.02 16.86
C VAL A 136 9.19 -19.98 17.99
N GLY A 137 9.54 -21.23 17.66
CA GLY A 137 9.99 -22.23 18.63
C GLY A 137 8.87 -22.81 19.49
N GLN A 138 7.61 -22.61 19.10
CA GLN A 138 6.43 -23.15 19.79
C GLN A 138 5.34 -23.58 18.79
N PRO A 139 4.55 -24.62 19.10
CA PRO A 139 3.48 -25.07 18.22
C PRO A 139 2.34 -24.05 18.18
N LEU A 140 1.69 -23.96 17.01
CA LEU A 140 0.49 -23.14 16.80
C LEU A 140 -0.75 -24.05 16.72
N PRO A 141 -1.81 -23.82 17.52
CA PRO A 141 -3.01 -24.67 17.50
C PRO A 141 -3.92 -24.45 16.27
N TYR A 142 -3.37 -24.04 15.13
CA TYR A 142 -4.13 -23.66 13.93
C TYR A 142 -5.04 -24.79 13.43
N ALA A 143 -4.50 -26.00 13.26
CA ALA A 143 -5.29 -27.15 12.81
C ALA A 143 -6.39 -27.55 13.82
N ALA A 144 -6.19 -27.29 15.12
CA ALA A 144 -7.22 -27.52 16.12
C ALA A 144 -8.36 -26.49 16.00
N VAL A 145 -8.03 -25.21 15.76
CA VAL A 145 -9.04 -24.16 15.50
C VAL A 145 -9.83 -24.46 14.23
N VAL A 146 -9.16 -24.81 13.12
CA VAL A 146 -9.83 -25.20 11.86
C VAL A 146 -10.81 -26.35 12.10
N ARG A 147 -10.42 -27.40 12.83
CA ARG A 147 -11.33 -28.51 13.16
C ARG A 147 -12.48 -28.08 14.07
N ALA A 148 -12.22 -27.24 15.06
CA ALA A 148 -13.24 -26.77 16.00
C ALA A 148 -14.29 -25.87 15.33
N LEU A 149 -13.91 -25.16 14.27
CA LEU A 149 -14.81 -24.27 13.52
C LEU A 149 -15.42 -24.90 12.26
N ALA A 150 -15.04 -26.14 11.91
CA ALA A 150 -15.61 -26.85 10.77
C ALA A 150 -17.16 -26.94 10.79
N PRO A 151 -17.85 -27.11 11.93
CA PRO A 151 -19.32 -27.14 11.96
C PRO A 151 -20.01 -25.81 11.63
N VAL A 152 -19.26 -24.71 11.58
CA VAL A 152 -19.75 -23.34 11.27
C VAL A 152 -19.01 -22.76 10.06
N ASP A 153 -18.55 -23.63 9.16
CA ASP A 153 -17.82 -23.26 7.93
C ASP A 153 -16.57 -22.40 8.17
N GLY A 154 -15.93 -22.57 9.34
CA GLY A 154 -14.74 -21.81 9.73
C GLY A 154 -15.02 -20.40 10.26
N VAL A 155 -16.29 -19.98 10.37
CA VAL A 155 -16.68 -18.60 10.69
C VAL A 155 -17.36 -18.52 12.05
N ILE A 156 -16.95 -17.58 12.89
CA ILE A 156 -17.51 -17.39 14.23
C ILE A 156 -17.44 -15.92 14.67
N ASP A 157 -18.50 -15.45 15.32
CA ASP A 157 -18.48 -14.15 16.01
C ASP A 157 -18.01 -14.35 17.45
N CYS A 158 -16.74 -14.05 17.71
CA CYS A 158 -16.11 -14.15 19.02
C CYS A 158 -16.73 -13.16 20.03
N THR A 159 -17.32 -12.06 19.57
CA THR A 159 -17.94 -11.06 20.46
C THR A 159 -19.26 -11.55 21.07
N ALA A 160 -19.88 -12.56 20.46
CA ALA A 160 -21.09 -13.20 20.96
C ALA A 160 -20.81 -14.40 21.88
N LEU A 161 -19.54 -14.83 22.02
CA LEU A 161 -19.18 -15.96 22.86
C LEU A 161 -19.14 -15.57 24.34
N ALA A 162 -19.65 -16.46 25.19
CA ALA A 162 -19.48 -16.32 26.63
C ALA A 162 -17.99 -16.44 27.00
N ALA A 163 -17.55 -15.72 28.03
CA ALA A 163 -16.13 -15.67 28.43
C ALA A 163 -15.48 -17.05 28.71
N GLY A 164 -16.28 -18.07 29.07
CA GLY A 164 -15.83 -19.44 29.31
C GLY A 164 -15.96 -20.40 28.12
N ASP A 165 -16.28 -19.92 26.92
CA ASP A 165 -16.42 -20.78 25.74
C ASP A 165 -15.08 -21.47 25.42
N PRO A 166 -15.03 -22.81 25.31
CA PRO A 166 -13.78 -23.54 25.12
C PRO A 166 -13.07 -23.26 23.78
N ARG A 167 -13.75 -22.63 22.82
CA ARG A 167 -13.16 -22.25 21.53
C ARG A 167 -12.36 -20.96 21.62
N LEU A 168 -12.63 -20.09 22.60
CA LEU A 168 -11.98 -18.78 22.70
C LEU A 168 -10.47 -18.90 22.93
N ALA A 169 -10.03 -19.75 23.85
CA ALA A 169 -8.61 -19.90 24.16
C ALA A 169 -7.75 -20.31 22.95
N PRO A 170 -8.08 -21.37 22.17
CA PRO A 170 -7.30 -21.71 20.98
C PRO A 170 -7.44 -20.69 19.84
N ILE A 171 -8.61 -20.04 19.67
CA ILE A 171 -8.77 -18.93 18.71
C ILE A 171 -7.83 -17.79 19.07
N ARG A 172 -7.81 -17.40 20.35
CA ARG A 172 -6.97 -16.33 20.87
C ARG A 172 -5.48 -16.65 20.71
N ALA A 173 -5.07 -17.89 20.98
CA ALA A 173 -3.69 -18.32 20.75
C ALA A 173 -3.24 -18.18 19.29
N VAL A 174 -4.13 -18.42 18.31
CA VAL A 174 -3.83 -18.18 16.88
C VAL A 174 -3.84 -16.69 16.56
N ALA A 175 -4.87 -15.97 17.02
CA ALA A 175 -5.05 -14.55 16.72
C ALA A 175 -3.93 -13.68 17.30
N ASP A 176 -3.46 -13.97 18.52
CA ASP A 176 -2.38 -13.22 19.16
C ASP A 176 -1.09 -13.36 18.35
N GLN A 177 -0.77 -14.57 17.87
CA GLN A 177 0.42 -14.79 17.06
C GLN A 177 0.32 -14.14 15.68
N ALA A 178 -0.86 -14.20 15.06
CA ALA A 178 -1.11 -13.52 13.79
C ALA A 178 -0.97 -12.00 13.94
N MET A 179 -1.64 -11.38 14.93
CA MET A 179 -1.54 -9.94 15.17
C MET A 179 -0.13 -9.50 15.58
N THR A 180 0.61 -10.32 16.34
CA THR A 180 2.03 -10.08 16.70
C THR A 180 2.93 -10.02 15.46
N ASP A 181 2.62 -10.79 14.43
CA ASP A 181 3.39 -10.83 13.18
C ASP A 181 3.02 -9.72 12.20
N LEU A 182 1.96 -8.95 12.46
CA LEU A 182 1.55 -7.78 11.68
C LEU A 182 2.03 -6.47 12.32
N GLY A 183 1.84 -5.36 11.61
CA GLY A 183 2.07 -4.02 12.14
C GLY A 183 3.36 -3.39 11.64
N VAL A 184 4.09 -2.74 12.54
CA VAL A 184 5.34 -2.01 12.22
C VAL A 184 6.48 -2.47 13.13
N GLY A 185 7.69 -2.50 12.58
CA GLY A 185 8.93 -2.70 13.32
C GLY A 185 9.96 -1.63 12.99
N VAL A 186 10.75 -1.21 13.97
CA VAL A 186 11.91 -0.32 13.76
C VAL A 186 13.14 -1.08 14.19
N MET A 187 14.11 -1.26 13.29
CA MET A 187 15.38 -1.93 13.58
C MET A 187 16.57 -1.00 13.39
N THR A 188 17.55 -1.13 14.27
CA THR A 188 18.82 -0.41 14.19
C THR A 188 19.78 -1.11 13.22
N LEU A 189 20.42 -0.32 12.35
CA LEU A 189 21.45 -0.74 11.42
C LEU A 189 22.77 -0.04 11.72
N LYS A 190 23.88 -0.74 11.47
CA LYS A 190 25.23 -0.15 11.48
C LYS A 190 26.02 -0.55 10.24
N ARG A 191 27.04 0.23 9.90
CA ARG A 191 28.05 -0.21 8.94
C ARG A 191 29.09 -1.11 9.62
N ASP A 192 29.43 -2.22 8.98
CA ASP A 192 30.58 -3.04 9.37
C ASP A 192 31.92 -2.44 8.89
N SER A 193 33.03 -3.13 9.14
CA SER A 193 34.37 -2.67 8.73
C SER A 193 34.59 -2.63 7.21
N GLN A 194 33.73 -3.28 6.43
CA GLN A 194 33.73 -3.25 4.97
C GLN A 194 32.76 -2.18 4.43
N GLY A 195 32.09 -1.44 5.33
CA GLY A 195 31.13 -0.39 4.99
C GLY A 195 29.73 -0.92 4.69
N HIS A 196 29.43 -2.18 4.97
CA HIS A 196 28.15 -2.82 4.65
C HIS A 196 27.14 -2.58 5.77
N TRP A 197 25.89 -2.31 5.41
CA TRP A 197 24.83 -2.25 6.40
C TRP A 197 24.53 -3.65 6.95
N VAL A 198 24.56 -3.77 8.27
CA VAL A 198 24.20 -5.00 9.00
C VAL A 198 23.26 -4.64 10.15
N ARG A 199 22.41 -5.58 10.52
CA ARG A 199 21.56 -5.47 11.70
C ARG A 199 22.43 -5.32 12.95
N ALA A 200 22.05 -4.38 13.82
CA ALA A 200 22.68 -4.15 15.11
C ALA A 200 21.61 -3.96 16.16
N LYS A 201 21.71 -4.57 17.35
CA LYS A 201 20.76 -4.29 18.44
C LYS A 201 20.96 -2.87 18.97
N GLY A 202 19.88 -2.11 19.11
CA GLY A 202 19.90 -0.74 19.62
C GLY A 202 18.68 -0.44 20.49
N PRO A 203 18.77 0.56 21.40
CA PRO A 203 17.65 0.98 22.23
C PRO A 203 16.46 1.55 21.41
N GLN A 204 16.68 1.87 20.13
CA GLN A 204 15.66 2.29 19.17
C GLN A 204 14.82 1.13 18.63
N ASP A 205 15.27 -0.12 18.82
CA ASP A 205 14.55 -1.28 18.31
C ASP A 205 13.15 -1.35 18.93
N ARG A 206 12.12 -1.46 18.07
CA ARG A 206 10.72 -1.35 18.50
C ARG A 206 9.79 -2.21 17.66
N ARG A 207 8.72 -2.70 18.29
CA ARG A 207 7.55 -3.28 17.63
C ARG A 207 6.28 -2.53 18.02
N ILE A 208 5.40 -2.33 17.04
CA ILE A 208 4.04 -1.83 17.19
C ILE A 208 3.17 -2.79 16.38
N ASP A 209 2.67 -3.83 17.02
CA ASP A 209 1.94 -4.91 16.35
C ASP A 209 0.42 -4.68 16.34
N GLY A 210 -0.35 -5.63 15.80
CA GLY A 210 -1.80 -5.54 15.65
C GLY A 210 -2.59 -5.50 16.97
N ILE A 211 -1.93 -5.74 18.11
CA ILE A 211 -2.53 -5.73 19.45
C ILE A 211 -1.77 -4.82 20.43
N ALA A 212 -0.85 -3.99 19.95
CA ALA A 212 -0.14 -3.02 20.76
C ALA A 212 -1.13 -2.11 21.52
N GLY A 213 -0.96 -2.00 22.84
CA GLY A 213 -1.87 -1.21 23.68
C GLY A 213 -3.14 -1.92 24.15
N LEU A 214 -3.33 -3.21 23.81
CA LEU A 214 -4.46 -4.02 24.28
C LEU A 214 -4.39 -4.26 25.80
N GLU A 215 -3.25 -4.75 26.29
CA GLU A 215 -3.06 -5.05 27.72
C GLU A 215 -2.51 -3.84 28.49
N ASN A 216 -1.61 -3.07 27.87
CA ASN A 216 -0.99 -1.89 28.46
C ASN A 216 -1.45 -0.60 27.76
N SER A 217 -2.37 0.14 28.40
CA SER A 217 -2.92 1.36 27.80
C SER A 217 -1.88 2.44 27.43
N ALA A 218 -0.68 2.43 28.03
CA ALA A 218 0.40 3.36 27.69
C ALA A 218 0.97 3.13 26.27
N GLU A 219 0.81 1.93 25.71
CA GLU A 219 1.30 1.56 24.37
C GLU A 219 0.28 1.80 23.26
N ARG A 220 -0.93 2.28 23.61
CA ARG A 220 -1.96 2.62 22.62
C ARG A 220 -1.46 3.68 21.67
N LEU A 221 -1.91 3.60 20.43
CA LEU A 221 -1.68 4.64 19.44
C LEU A 221 -2.64 5.79 19.70
N ARG A 222 -2.22 7.00 19.31
CA ARG A 222 -3.07 8.19 19.34
C ARG A 222 -3.57 8.52 17.95
N CYS A 223 -4.70 9.22 17.87
CA CYS A 223 -5.20 9.81 16.64
C CYS A 223 -5.04 11.33 16.68
N SER A 224 -4.77 11.95 15.53
CA SER A 224 -4.81 13.40 15.35
C SER A 224 -5.76 13.77 14.21
N GLY A 225 -6.30 14.99 14.22
CA GLY A 225 -7.17 15.50 13.16
C GLY A 225 -8.67 15.29 13.42
N PRO A 226 -9.53 15.64 12.44
CA PRO A 226 -10.96 15.81 12.68
C PRO A 226 -11.73 14.56 13.15
N ALA A 227 -11.31 13.35 12.71
CA ALA A 227 -12.03 12.12 13.05
C ALA A 227 -11.93 11.75 14.55
N THR A 228 -11.01 12.38 15.30
CA THR A 228 -10.99 12.26 16.77
C THR A 228 -12.35 12.61 17.40
N LYS A 229 -13.09 13.55 16.80
CA LYS A 229 -14.43 13.93 17.26
C LYS A 229 -15.51 12.90 17.00
N VAL A 230 -15.36 12.07 15.96
CA VAL A 230 -16.21 10.91 15.74
C VAL A 230 -15.94 9.84 16.80
N PHE A 231 -14.67 9.60 17.11
CA PHE A 231 -14.28 8.57 18.09
C PHE A 231 -14.69 8.94 19.53
N GLU A 232 -14.63 10.23 19.86
CA GLU A 232 -14.99 10.80 21.18
C GLU A 232 -16.49 11.07 21.34
N ALA A 233 -17.31 10.87 20.31
CA ALA A 233 -18.72 11.21 20.33
C ALA A 233 -19.49 10.42 21.40
N ALA A 234 -20.24 11.12 22.25
CA ALA A 234 -21.05 10.49 23.30
C ALA A 234 -22.28 9.75 22.77
N SER A 235 -22.76 10.11 21.57
CA SER A 235 -23.88 9.46 20.88
C SER A 235 -23.43 9.08 19.47
N ARG A 236 -23.74 7.85 19.09
CA ARG A 236 -23.30 7.22 17.83
C ARG A 236 -24.43 6.35 17.29
N GLN A 237 -24.54 6.23 15.97
CA GLN A 237 -25.42 5.24 15.33
C GLN A 237 -24.88 3.82 15.49
N GLY A 238 -23.57 3.68 15.34
CA GLY A 238 -22.86 2.41 15.30
C GLY A 238 -22.19 2.02 16.62
N TYR A 239 -21.21 1.14 16.47
CA TYR A 239 -20.47 0.51 17.54
C TYR A 239 -19.47 1.46 18.24
N ASP A 240 -19.34 1.27 19.55
CA ASP A 240 -18.33 1.92 20.41
C ASP A 240 -17.43 0.86 21.03
N ASP A 241 -16.12 1.01 20.88
CA ASP A 241 -15.13 0.16 21.54
C ASP A 241 -14.76 0.65 22.96
N GLY A 242 -15.27 1.81 23.38
CA GLY A 242 -15.03 2.40 24.70
C GLY A 242 -13.65 3.05 24.87
N LEU A 243 -12.87 3.21 23.80
CA LEU A 243 -11.50 3.72 23.86
C LEU A 243 -11.38 5.21 23.49
N GLY A 244 -12.48 5.86 23.08
CA GLY A 244 -12.43 7.23 22.56
C GLY A 244 -11.47 7.32 21.37
N SER A 245 -10.61 8.32 21.33
CA SER A 245 -9.61 8.51 20.26
C SER A 245 -8.36 7.63 20.37
N ALA A 246 -8.21 6.83 21.43
CA ALA A 246 -7.11 5.87 21.54
C ALA A 246 -7.36 4.63 20.68
N VAL A 247 -6.29 4.03 20.14
CA VAL A 247 -6.35 2.89 19.23
C VAL A 247 -5.44 1.76 19.70
N ILE A 248 -5.91 0.53 19.57
CA ILE A 248 -5.13 -0.68 19.79
C ILE A 248 -4.51 -1.08 18.44
N GLY A 249 -3.19 -1.16 18.41
CA GLY A 249 -2.44 -1.69 17.29
C GLY A 249 -2.60 -0.99 15.94
N THR A 250 -1.89 -1.57 14.97
CA THR A 250 -1.92 -1.27 13.54
C THR A 250 -1.66 -2.57 12.79
N PHE A 251 -2.31 -2.78 11.66
CA PHE A 251 -2.17 -3.98 10.83
C PHE A 251 -2.57 -3.69 9.39
N ALA A 252 -2.32 -4.63 8.48
CA ALA A 252 -2.43 -4.40 7.04
C ALA A 252 -1.56 -3.21 6.60
N ASN A 253 -0.41 -3.06 7.24
CA ASN A 253 0.58 -2.03 6.92
C ASN A 253 1.27 -2.44 5.62
N CYS A 254 0.91 -1.80 4.50
CA CYS A 254 1.43 -2.10 3.16
C CYS A 254 2.72 -1.28 2.91
N GLY A 255 2.67 -0.32 1.99
CA GLY A 255 3.71 0.64 1.67
C GLY A 255 3.81 1.79 2.67
N GLY A 256 4.45 2.89 2.23
CA GLY A 256 4.70 4.03 3.09
C GLY A 256 5.62 5.07 2.47
N GLY A 257 6.15 5.94 3.33
CA GLY A 257 7.10 6.96 2.93
C GLY A 257 7.88 7.52 4.12
N THR A 258 9.04 8.09 3.84
CA THR A 258 9.88 8.75 4.86
C THR A 258 9.74 10.26 4.71
N THR A 259 9.49 10.95 5.82
CA THR A 259 9.38 12.41 5.82
C THR A 259 10.77 13.07 5.80
N PRO A 260 10.89 14.31 5.30
CA PRO A 260 12.17 15.04 5.33
C PRO A 260 12.73 15.31 6.73
N TRP A 261 11.90 15.23 7.78
CA TRP A 261 12.30 15.38 9.18
C TRP A 261 12.56 14.03 9.89
N GLY A 262 12.61 12.93 9.13
CA GLY A 262 13.10 11.63 9.61
C GLY A 262 12.08 10.80 10.39
N THR A 263 10.79 11.08 10.25
CA THR A 263 9.72 10.15 10.65
C THR A 263 9.32 9.26 9.47
N VAL A 264 8.67 8.13 9.75
CA VAL A 264 8.17 7.20 8.72
C VAL A 264 6.65 7.13 8.81
N LEU A 265 6.00 7.26 7.66
CA LEU A 265 4.57 7.09 7.45
C LEU A 265 4.32 5.67 6.91
N SER A 266 3.51 4.90 7.63
CA SER A 266 3.11 3.53 7.31
C SER A 266 1.64 3.50 6.93
N ALA A 267 1.30 2.82 5.84
CA ALA A 267 -0.01 2.89 5.23
C ALA A 267 -0.87 1.66 5.60
N GLU A 268 -2.01 1.84 6.27
CA GLU A 268 -2.98 0.76 6.47
C GLU A 268 -3.84 0.59 5.20
N GLU A 269 -3.72 -0.55 4.52
CA GLU A 269 -4.27 -0.79 3.20
C GLU A 269 -5.46 -1.76 3.26
N ASN A 270 -5.18 -3.07 3.28
CA ASN A 270 -6.20 -4.12 3.31
C ASN A 270 -6.78 -4.39 4.73
N PHE A 271 -7.02 -3.34 5.51
CA PHE A 271 -7.51 -3.40 6.89
C PHE A 271 -8.91 -4.05 7.00
N GLN A 272 -9.73 -3.95 5.95
CA GLN A 272 -11.05 -4.59 5.84
C GLN A 272 -10.97 -6.11 5.93
N SER A 273 -9.78 -6.69 5.72
CA SER A 273 -9.55 -8.11 5.92
C SER A 273 -9.74 -8.50 7.40
N GLN A 274 -9.52 -7.58 8.34
CA GLN A 274 -9.53 -7.83 9.80
C GLN A 274 -10.66 -7.14 10.56
N VAL A 275 -11.18 -6.02 10.07
CA VAL A 275 -12.26 -5.24 10.71
C VAL A 275 -13.30 -4.78 9.67
N PRO A 276 -14.52 -4.35 10.08
CA PRO A 276 -15.49 -3.79 9.14
C PRO A 276 -14.98 -2.48 8.50
N GLU A 277 -15.06 -2.37 7.17
CA GLU A 277 -14.76 -1.14 6.44
C GLU A 277 -15.90 -0.09 6.50
N PRO A 278 -17.18 -0.45 6.29
CA PRO A 278 -18.25 0.53 6.18
C PRO A 278 -18.55 1.25 7.50
N VAL A 279 -19.04 2.49 7.38
CA VAL A 279 -19.38 3.37 8.49
C VAL A 279 -20.73 4.04 8.27
N PHE A 280 -21.41 4.40 9.36
CA PHE A 280 -22.65 5.17 9.30
C PHE A 280 -22.37 6.62 8.88
N ALA A 281 -23.43 7.38 8.60
CA ALA A 281 -23.31 8.79 8.19
C ALA A 281 -22.67 9.71 9.23
N ASP A 282 -22.58 9.31 10.50
CA ASP A 282 -21.84 10.03 11.55
C ASP A 282 -20.37 9.57 11.69
N GLY A 283 -19.90 8.66 10.82
CA GLY A 283 -18.56 8.07 10.84
C GLY A 283 -18.38 6.94 11.88
N SER A 284 -19.43 6.56 12.61
CA SER A 284 -19.34 5.46 13.57
C SER A 284 -19.25 4.09 12.86
N SER A 285 -18.53 3.15 13.49
CA SER A 285 -18.23 1.83 12.91
C SER A 285 -19.45 0.92 12.92
N LEU A 286 -19.52 -0.02 11.96
CA LEU A 286 -20.28 -1.25 12.15
C LEU A 286 -19.72 -2.08 13.33
N ALA A 287 -20.56 -2.93 13.91
CA ALA A 287 -20.14 -3.85 14.96
C ALA A 287 -19.10 -4.87 14.45
N PRO A 288 -18.14 -5.32 15.29
CA PRO A 288 -17.13 -6.31 14.89
C PRO A 288 -17.73 -7.63 14.38
N SER A 289 -18.97 -7.96 14.76
CA SER A 289 -19.73 -9.11 14.26
C SER A 289 -19.99 -9.08 12.75
N GLN A 290 -19.90 -7.90 12.11
CA GLN A 290 -20.00 -7.76 10.65
C GLN A 290 -18.73 -8.20 9.91
N ARG A 291 -17.62 -8.44 10.64
CA ARG A 291 -16.41 -9.07 10.12
C ARG A 291 -15.97 -10.19 11.06
N PRO A 292 -16.73 -11.30 11.12
CA PRO A 292 -16.47 -12.39 12.07
C PRO A 292 -15.10 -13.03 11.84
N PHE A 293 -14.56 -13.63 12.90
CA PHE A 293 -13.32 -14.41 12.80
C PHE A 293 -13.53 -15.58 11.84
N LEU A 294 -12.63 -15.70 10.86
CA LEU A 294 -12.64 -16.79 9.88
C LEU A 294 -11.30 -17.51 9.93
N CYS A 295 -11.33 -18.82 10.16
CA CYS A 295 -10.16 -19.68 10.13
C CYS A 295 -10.44 -20.97 9.37
N LEU A 296 -9.81 -21.10 8.21
CA LEU A 296 -9.79 -22.28 7.34
C LEU A 296 -8.33 -22.63 7.04
N GLU A 297 -8.07 -23.83 6.48
CA GLU A 297 -6.70 -24.29 6.19
C GLU A 297 -5.82 -23.28 5.43
N ARG A 298 -6.42 -22.44 4.58
CA ARG A 298 -5.71 -21.46 3.74
C ARG A 298 -6.26 -20.03 3.87
N LYS A 299 -7.12 -19.75 4.85
CA LYS A 299 -7.72 -18.41 5.05
C LYS A 299 -7.76 -18.08 6.54
N LEU A 300 -7.30 -16.87 6.88
CA LEU A 300 -7.35 -16.32 8.22
C LEU A 300 -7.74 -14.85 8.11
N TYR A 301 -8.92 -14.48 8.64
CA TYR A 301 -9.47 -13.14 8.54
C TYR A 301 -10.30 -12.78 9.78
N GLY A 302 -10.68 -11.52 9.90
CA GLY A 302 -11.52 -11.04 11.00
C GLY A 302 -10.83 -11.12 12.35
N LEU A 303 -9.50 -10.97 12.39
CA LEU A 303 -8.74 -10.99 13.64
C LEU A 303 -9.23 -9.92 14.62
N GLY A 304 -9.69 -8.76 14.12
CA GLY A 304 -10.25 -7.70 14.95
C GLY A 304 -11.53 -8.08 15.71
N ASN A 305 -12.30 -9.05 15.21
CA ASN A 305 -13.49 -9.57 15.91
C ASN A 305 -13.14 -10.25 17.24
N VAL A 306 -11.96 -10.88 17.33
CA VAL A 306 -11.47 -11.54 18.55
C VAL A 306 -11.26 -10.55 19.71
N TYR A 307 -11.00 -9.28 19.38
CA TYR A 307 -10.68 -8.23 20.35
C TYR A 307 -11.75 -7.13 20.42
N GLY A 308 -12.82 -7.22 19.63
CA GLY A 308 -13.87 -6.19 19.59
C GLY A 308 -13.40 -4.86 18.98
N LEU A 309 -12.52 -4.89 17.97
CA LEU A 309 -11.95 -3.66 17.40
C LEU A 309 -12.96 -2.91 16.52
N ALA A 310 -13.10 -1.60 16.73
CA ALA A 310 -13.91 -0.73 15.89
C ALA A 310 -13.21 -0.45 14.55
N GLY A 311 -13.87 -0.77 13.44
CA GLY A 311 -13.27 -0.72 12.10
C GLY A 311 -12.96 0.69 11.58
N ASN A 312 -13.67 1.71 12.06
CA ASN A 312 -13.40 3.11 11.72
C ASN A 312 -12.06 3.65 12.26
N LYS A 313 -11.35 2.89 13.10
CA LYS A 313 -10.02 3.23 13.64
C LYS A 313 -8.84 2.68 12.83
N TYR A 314 -9.10 2.05 11.70
CA TYR A 314 -8.09 1.48 10.79
C TYR A 314 -8.33 1.94 9.36
N GLY A 315 -7.29 1.89 8.53
CA GLY A 315 -7.28 2.48 7.19
C GLY A 315 -6.72 3.90 7.18
N TRP A 316 -5.78 4.19 8.08
CA TRP A 316 -5.16 5.51 8.22
C TRP A 316 -3.67 5.45 7.91
N MET A 317 -3.09 6.62 7.60
CA MET A 317 -1.64 6.78 7.60
C MET A 317 -1.12 6.86 9.06
N VAL A 318 -0.18 5.99 9.41
CA VAL A 318 0.42 5.85 10.75
C VAL A 318 1.84 6.40 10.77
N GLU A 319 2.10 7.44 11.55
CA GLU A 319 3.44 8.01 11.72
C GLU A 319 4.18 7.36 12.90
N VAL A 320 5.44 6.97 12.64
CA VAL A 320 6.39 6.46 13.62
C VAL A 320 7.68 7.29 13.56
N ASP A 321 8.16 7.74 14.73
CA ASP A 321 9.50 8.30 14.85
C ASP A 321 10.50 7.19 15.23
N PRO A 322 11.42 6.80 14.32
CA PRO A 322 12.41 5.77 14.60
C PRO A 322 13.47 6.18 15.64
N ASP A 323 13.57 7.46 15.99
CA ASP A 323 14.50 7.97 17.01
C ASP A 323 13.88 8.05 18.40
N ALA A 324 12.55 8.02 18.48
CA ALA A 324 11.79 8.18 19.71
C ALA A 324 10.95 6.92 20.01
N PRO A 325 11.58 5.80 20.41
CA PRO A 325 10.88 4.52 20.59
C PRO A 325 9.81 4.55 21.70
N ALA A 326 9.88 5.51 22.63
CA ALA A 326 8.87 5.72 23.67
C ALA A 326 7.67 6.58 23.22
N GLN A 327 7.79 7.29 22.10
CA GLN A 327 6.70 8.13 21.58
C GLN A 327 5.61 7.25 20.96
N GLN A 328 4.35 7.48 21.33
CA GLN A 328 3.21 6.78 20.70
C GLN A 328 3.16 7.08 19.21
N ALA A 329 2.91 6.05 18.39
CA ALA A 329 2.64 6.25 16.97
C ALA A 329 1.28 6.96 16.80
N VAL A 330 1.15 7.69 15.69
CA VAL A 330 0.04 8.63 15.46
C VAL A 330 -0.69 8.23 14.18
N LYS A 331 -2.00 8.02 14.26
CA LYS A 331 -2.85 7.92 13.07
C LYS A 331 -3.32 9.31 12.66
N HIS A 332 -2.95 9.77 11.47
CA HIS A 332 -3.28 11.11 11.00
C HIS A 332 -4.58 11.14 10.21
N THR A 333 -5.68 11.50 10.88
CA THR A 333 -7.01 11.37 10.28
C THR A 333 -7.32 12.45 9.25
N ALA A 334 -6.54 13.54 9.21
CA ALA A 334 -6.69 14.59 8.20
C ALA A 334 -6.29 14.11 6.79
N LEU A 335 -5.54 13.01 6.68
CA LEU A 335 -5.15 12.40 5.40
C LEU A 335 -6.25 11.51 4.80
N GLY A 336 -7.39 11.37 5.50
CA GLY A 336 -8.52 10.53 5.09
C GLY A 336 -8.37 9.06 5.47
N ARG A 337 -9.48 8.32 5.46
CA ARG A 337 -9.53 6.88 5.69
C ARG A 337 -9.90 6.14 4.41
N PHE A 338 -8.99 5.31 3.95
CA PHE A 338 -9.16 4.43 2.80
C PHE A 338 -8.04 3.38 2.80
N ARG A 339 -7.96 2.55 1.77
CA ARG A 339 -6.92 1.52 1.63
C ARG A 339 -5.63 2.16 1.14
N HIS A 340 -4.88 2.80 2.04
CA HIS A 340 -3.67 3.52 1.67
C HIS A 340 -2.60 2.53 1.23
N GLU A 341 -2.02 2.73 0.04
CA GLU A 341 -0.86 1.93 -0.37
C GLU A 341 0.44 2.53 0.19
N ALA A 342 0.76 3.75 -0.22
CA ALA A 342 1.99 4.43 0.13
C ALA A 342 1.80 5.94 0.03
N VAL A 343 2.87 6.68 0.33
CA VAL A 343 2.81 8.14 0.40
C VAL A 343 4.03 8.82 -0.20
N ALA A 344 3.77 9.87 -0.96
CA ALA A 344 4.76 10.85 -1.40
C ALA A 344 4.60 12.15 -0.59
N VAL A 345 5.68 12.61 0.04
CA VAL A 345 5.70 13.83 0.84
C VAL A 345 6.48 14.91 0.10
N ARG A 346 5.82 16.01 -0.26
CA ARG A 346 6.46 17.22 -0.79
C ARG A 346 6.47 18.28 0.31
N ALA A 347 7.68 18.62 0.76
CA ALA A 347 7.90 19.68 1.74
C ALA A 347 8.88 20.71 1.18
N GLU A 348 8.48 21.97 1.22
CA GLU A 348 9.30 23.11 0.77
C GLU A 348 9.17 24.23 1.80
N ALA A 349 10.31 24.83 2.20
CA ALA A 349 10.31 25.89 3.19
C ALA A 349 9.49 27.10 2.70
N GLY A 350 8.59 27.59 3.53
CA GLY A 350 7.66 28.68 3.23
C GLY A 350 6.39 28.24 2.51
N GLN A 351 6.25 26.97 2.12
CA GLN A 351 5.06 26.42 1.46
C GLN A 351 4.27 25.50 2.40
N PRO A 352 2.95 25.31 2.16
CA PRO A 352 2.20 24.21 2.76
C PRO A 352 2.87 22.85 2.50
N LEU A 353 2.78 21.94 3.48
CA LEU A 353 3.13 20.54 3.28
C LEU A 353 2.09 19.91 2.35
N VAL A 354 2.55 19.15 1.36
CA VAL A 354 1.69 18.39 0.46
C VAL A 354 1.99 16.90 0.57
N VAL A 355 0.95 16.09 0.67
CA VAL A 355 1.04 14.64 0.84
C VAL A 355 0.13 13.96 -0.16
N TYR A 356 0.65 13.03 -0.96
CA TYR A 356 -0.12 12.27 -1.95
C TYR A 356 -0.24 10.82 -1.53
N SER A 357 -1.40 10.20 -1.78
CA SER A 357 -1.65 8.79 -1.47
C SER A 357 -2.67 8.22 -2.45
N GLY A 358 -2.49 6.96 -2.83
CA GLY A 358 -3.50 6.16 -3.54
C GLY A 358 -4.42 5.44 -2.56
N CYS A 359 -5.66 5.19 -2.99
CA CYS A 359 -6.50 4.14 -2.43
C CYS A 359 -6.45 2.91 -3.34
N ASP A 360 -5.73 1.87 -2.93
CA ASP A 360 -5.65 0.64 -3.72
C ASP A 360 -6.97 -0.16 -3.65
N ARG A 361 -7.84 0.14 -4.61
CA ARG A 361 -9.01 -0.66 -4.94
C ARG A 361 -9.35 -0.47 -6.40
N ARG A 362 -10.11 -1.42 -6.95
CA ARG A 362 -10.68 -1.27 -8.30
C ARG A 362 -11.70 -0.14 -8.27
N GLY A 363 -11.42 0.95 -8.99
CA GLY A 363 -12.18 2.20 -8.90
C GLY A 363 -11.79 3.11 -7.74
N GLY A 364 -10.63 2.88 -7.11
CA GLY A 364 -10.07 3.76 -6.07
C GLY A 364 -9.66 5.12 -6.60
N HIS A 365 -9.12 5.98 -5.75
CA HIS A 365 -8.78 7.35 -6.14
C HIS A 365 -7.35 7.74 -5.76
N LEU A 366 -6.84 8.78 -6.41
CA LEU A 366 -5.62 9.47 -6.02
C LEU A 366 -5.99 10.70 -5.18
N TYR A 367 -5.31 10.88 -4.04
CA TYR A 367 -5.56 11.96 -3.09
C TYR A 367 -4.36 12.88 -2.96
N ARG A 368 -4.64 14.13 -2.58
CA ARG A 368 -3.68 15.15 -2.17
C ARG A 368 -4.17 15.81 -0.88
N PHE A 369 -3.36 15.76 0.16
CA PHE A 369 -3.55 16.56 1.37
C PHE A 369 -2.66 17.78 1.33
N VAL A 370 -3.19 18.94 1.69
CA VAL A 370 -2.47 20.21 1.79
C VAL A 370 -2.62 20.78 3.20
N SER A 371 -1.52 20.98 3.93
CA SER A 371 -1.58 21.48 5.31
C SER A 371 -2.02 22.94 5.39
N SER A 372 -2.71 23.30 6.46
CA SER A 372 -3.17 24.68 6.73
C SER A 372 -2.02 25.66 7.07
N LYS A 373 -0.88 25.12 7.52
CA LYS A 373 0.32 25.86 7.90
C LYS A 373 1.48 25.50 6.98
N THR A 374 2.51 26.32 6.97
CA THR A 374 3.68 26.13 6.11
C THR A 374 4.81 25.41 6.83
N VAL A 375 5.66 24.74 6.05
CA VAL A 375 6.91 24.15 6.52
C VAL A 375 7.92 25.28 6.73
N ALA A 376 8.51 25.37 7.92
CA ALA A 376 9.52 26.39 8.22
C ALA A 376 10.94 25.87 7.98
N ASP A 377 11.28 24.73 8.58
CA ASP A 377 12.53 23.99 8.42
C ASP A 377 12.21 22.55 8.04
N LEU A 378 12.77 22.05 6.95
CA LEU A 378 12.49 20.70 6.42
C LEU A 378 12.86 19.59 7.40
N LYS A 379 13.84 19.82 8.29
CA LYS A 379 14.35 18.81 9.21
C LYS A 379 13.73 18.87 10.60
N ASP A 380 12.88 19.86 10.87
CA ASP A 380 12.23 20.00 12.17
C ASP A 380 11.16 18.92 12.36
N LYS A 381 11.37 18.04 13.35
CA LYS A 381 10.39 16.99 13.71
C LYS A 381 9.05 17.57 14.16
N ALA A 382 8.98 18.85 14.55
CA ALA A 382 7.71 19.52 14.82
C ALA A 382 6.79 19.61 13.59
N ASN A 383 7.30 19.40 12.37
CA ASN A 383 6.50 19.35 11.14
C ASN A 383 5.45 18.23 11.13
N SER A 384 5.59 17.18 11.94
CA SER A 384 4.53 16.17 12.12
C SER A 384 3.17 16.78 12.47
N ARG A 385 3.14 17.93 13.16
CA ARG A 385 1.89 18.65 13.48
C ARG A 385 1.17 19.22 12.25
N LEU A 386 1.86 19.36 11.11
CA LEU A 386 1.27 19.84 9.86
C LEU A 386 0.30 18.81 9.26
N LEU A 387 0.42 17.53 9.64
CA LEU A 387 -0.47 16.44 9.25
C LEU A 387 -1.79 16.43 10.05
N GLU A 388 -1.93 17.29 11.07
CA GLU A 388 -3.10 17.30 11.95
C GLU A 388 -4.23 18.19 11.41
N GLU A 389 -3.91 19.21 10.60
CA GLU A 389 -4.84 20.25 10.13
C GLU A 389 -4.55 20.67 8.69
N GLY A 390 -5.50 20.44 7.77
CA GLY A 390 -5.38 20.83 6.36
C GLY A 390 -6.62 20.43 5.55
N GLU A 391 -6.50 20.47 4.22
CA GLU A 391 -7.55 20.09 3.29
C GLU A 391 -7.15 18.81 2.54
N LEU A 392 -7.98 17.76 2.65
CA LEU A 392 -7.88 16.58 1.80
C LEU A 392 -8.63 16.82 0.50
N GLN A 393 -8.02 16.44 -0.61
CA GLN A 393 -8.53 16.62 -1.95
C GLN A 393 -8.42 15.31 -2.74
N VAL A 394 -9.30 15.11 -3.72
CA VAL A 394 -9.28 13.97 -4.66
C VAL A 394 -9.04 14.44 -6.09
N ALA A 395 -8.27 13.67 -6.86
CA ALA A 395 -8.01 13.97 -8.26
C ALA A 395 -9.24 13.70 -9.16
N ARG A 396 -9.57 14.67 -10.01
CA ARG A 396 -10.44 14.52 -11.19
C ARG A 396 -9.59 14.69 -12.45
N PHE A 397 -9.25 13.58 -13.09
CA PHE A 397 -8.51 13.53 -14.35
C PHE A 397 -9.43 13.87 -15.53
N LYS A 398 -8.88 14.61 -16.49
CA LYS A 398 -9.49 14.88 -17.80
C LYS A 398 -8.69 14.17 -18.89
N PRO A 399 -9.32 13.59 -19.93
CA PRO A 399 -8.64 12.83 -20.98
C PRO A 399 -7.59 13.61 -21.78
N ASP A 400 -7.62 14.94 -21.72
CA ASP A 400 -6.69 15.84 -22.42
C ASP A 400 -5.32 15.99 -21.72
N GLY A 401 -5.06 15.20 -20.67
CA GLY A 401 -3.82 15.26 -19.90
C GLY A 401 -3.82 16.37 -18.84
N THR A 402 -4.96 16.97 -18.54
CA THR A 402 -5.14 17.91 -17.42
C THR A 402 -6.02 17.30 -16.33
N GLY A 403 -6.12 17.96 -15.18
CA GLY A 403 -7.05 17.59 -14.13
C GLY A 403 -7.11 18.62 -13.03
N ASP A 404 -8.05 18.39 -12.10
CA ASP A 404 -8.32 19.27 -10.96
C ASP A 404 -8.31 18.48 -9.66
N TRP A 405 -7.86 19.10 -8.57
CA TRP A 405 -8.00 18.60 -7.22
C TRP A 405 -9.29 19.13 -6.60
N LEU A 406 -10.18 18.23 -6.22
CA LEU A 406 -11.48 18.55 -5.62
C LEU A 406 -11.41 18.42 -4.10
N PRO A 407 -11.78 19.45 -3.33
CA PRO A 407 -11.72 19.36 -1.87
C PRO A 407 -12.79 18.42 -1.32
N LEU A 408 -12.48 17.72 -0.22
CA LEU A 408 -13.42 16.88 0.52
C LEU A 408 -13.85 17.59 1.81
N ARG A 409 -14.75 18.55 1.66
CA ARG A 409 -15.26 19.42 2.72
C ARG A 409 -16.78 19.51 2.66
N PRO A 410 -17.46 20.02 3.71
CA PRO A 410 -18.91 19.92 3.80
C PRO A 410 -19.65 20.62 2.64
N ASP A 411 -19.12 21.74 2.14
CA ASP A 411 -19.70 22.51 1.02
C ASP A 411 -19.36 21.94 -0.36
N THR A 412 -18.55 20.88 -0.47
CA THR A 412 -18.27 20.22 -1.75
C THR A 412 -19.55 19.67 -2.36
N ALA A 413 -19.79 20.03 -3.63
CA ALA A 413 -20.94 19.56 -4.38
C ALA A 413 -20.88 18.04 -4.63
N VAL A 414 -22.02 17.38 -4.58
CA VAL A 414 -22.15 15.97 -5.00
C VAL A 414 -22.30 15.93 -6.52
N ASP A 415 -21.28 15.42 -7.18
CA ASP A 415 -21.15 15.35 -8.64
C ASP A 415 -20.43 14.06 -9.06
N PRO A 416 -20.97 12.88 -8.70
CA PRO A 416 -20.35 11.60 -9.01
C PRO A 416 -20.36 11.32 -10.51
N PHE A 417 -19.49 10.38 -10.92
CA PHE A 417 -19.48 9.86 -12.27
C PHE A 417 -20.80 9.17 -12.61
N LEU A 418 -21.13 9.13 -13.90
CA LEU A 418 -22.33 8.48 -14.41
C LEU A 418 -22.01 7.07 -14.92
N PRO A 419 -22.84 6.04 -14.61
CA PRO A 419 -22.68 4.68 -15.14
C PRO A 419 -22.57 4.62 -16.66
N SER A 420 -23.27 5.49 -17.39
CA SER A 420 -23.22 5.53 -18.86
C SER A 420 -21.81 5.76 -19.43
N ARG A 421 -20.89 6.37 -18.67
CA ARG A 421 -19.50 6.53 -19.08
C ARG A 421 -18.76 5.19 -19.21
N PHE A 422 -19.11 4.22 -18.36
CA PHE A 422 -18.57 2.87 -18.43
C PHE A 422 -19.31 2.04 -19.48
N ASP A 423 -20.63 2.16 -19.57
CA ASP A 423 -21.44 1.44 -20.57
C ASP A 423 -21.02 1.79 -22.00
N GLN A 424 -20.68 3.06 -22.28
CA GLN A 424 -20.16 3.50 -23.59
C GLN A 424 -18.84 2.83 -23.98
N ALA A 425 -18.12 2.28 -23.01
CA ALA A 425 -16.87 1.54 -23.20
C ALA A 425 -17.08 0.01 -23.05
N ASP A 426 -18.33 -0.46 -23.08
CA ASP A 426 -18.73 -1.85 -22.86
C ASP A 426 -18.31 -2.41 -21.48
N LEU A 427 -18.25 -1.55 -20.46
CA LEU A 427 -17.91 -1.91 -19.08
C LEU A 427 -19.13 -1.83 -18.17
N ALA A 428 -19.58 -2.97 -17.64
CA ALA A 428 -20.71 -3.04 -16.70
C ALA A 428 -20.31 -2.66 -15.24
N CYS A 429 -19.56 -1.57 -15.07
CA CYS A 429 -19.06 -1.10 -13.78
C CYS A 429 -20.11 -0.24 -13.07
N PRO A 430 -20.51 -0.57 -11.83
CA PRO A 430 -21.36 0.32 -11.05
C PRO A 430 -20.58 1.55 -10.54
N VAL A 431 -21.31 2.58 -10.16
CA VAL A 431 -20.79 3.71 -9.37
C VAL A 431 -21.13 3.47 -7.90
N GLU A 432 -20.11 3.31 -7.06
CA GLU A 432 -20.25 3.06 -5.61
C GLU A 432 -20.35 4.40 -4.85
N LEU A 433 -21.46 4.62 -4.15
CA LEU A 433 -21.75 5.85 -3.40
C LEU A 433 -22.19 5.53 -1.96
N PRO A 434 -22.13 6.53 -1.03
CA PRO A 434 -22.76 6.36 0.27
C PRO A 434 -24.24 5.98 0.10
N ASN A 435 -24.74 5.01 0.87
CA ASN A 435 -26.13 4.56 0.79
C ASN A 435 -27.13 5.70 0.70
N SER A 436 -28.16 5.61 -0.15
CA SER A 436 -29.23 6.61 -0.21
C SER A 436 -30.03 6.71 1.09
N ASP A 437 -30.13 5.63 1.85
CA ASP A 437 -30.62 5.61 3.22
C ASP A 437 -29.45 5.82 4.18
N ARG A 438 -29.30 7.05 4.71
CA ARG A 438 -28.18 7.42 5.59
C ARG A 438 -28.24 6.78 6.99
N GLU A 439 -29.24 5.94 7.28
CA GLU A 439 -29.24 5.03 8.43
C GLU A 439 -28.49 3.72 8.14
N GLN A 440 -28.09 3.45 6.90
CA GLN A 440 -27.32 2.27 6.52
C GLN A 440 -25.85 2.62 6.29
N ALA A 441 -24.96 1.82 6.87
CA ALA A 441 -23.52 2.01 6.73
C ALA A 441 -22.95 1.50 5.40
N VAL A 442 -23.63 0.56 4.74
CA VAL A 442 -23.12 -0.11 3.53
C VAL A 442 -23.30 0.76 2.29
N ALA A 443 -22.29 0.81 1.42
CA ALA A 443 -22.38 1.54 0.16
C ALA A 443 -23.47 1.00 -0.77
N GLU A 444 -23.96 1.85 -1.67
CA GLU A 444 -24.93 1.49 -2.71
C GLU A 444 -24.25 1.52 -4.09
N LEU A 445 -24.59 0.54 -4.93
CA LEU A 445 -24.03 0.37 -6.27
C LEU A 445 -25.03 0.84 -7.34
N PHE A 446 -24.80 2.02 -7.89
CA PHE A 446 -25.65 2.61 -8.92
C PHE A 446 -25.27 2.10 -10.32
N ARG A 447 -26.27 1.78 -11.14
CA ARG A 447 -26.10 1.17 -12.47
C ARG A 447 -26.78 1.93 -13.61
N ASP A 448 -27.41 3.05 -13.31
CA ASP A 448 -28.05 3.91 -14.30
C ASP A 448 -27.93 5.38 -13.91
N ASP A 449 -27.90 6.24 -14.92
CA ASP A 449 -27.71 7.69 -14.75
C ASP A 449 -28.87 8.35 -14.02
N ALA A 450 -30.10 7.87 -14.21
CA ALA A 450 -31.29 8.49 -13.62
C ALA A 450 -31.29 8.35 -12.10
N SER A 451 -30.90 7.18 -11.58
CA SER A 451 -30.73 6.95 -10.14
C SER A 451 -29.62 7.81 -9.55
N VAL A 452 -28.50 8.01 -10.26
CA VAL A 452 -27.43 8.92 -9.84
C VAL A 452 -27.89 10.38 -9.85
N GLN A 453 -28.67 10.79 -10.84
CA GLN A 453 -29.24 12.14 -10.90
C GLN A 453 -30.20 12.39 -9.73
N ALA A 454 -31.10 11.45 -9.44
CA ALA A 454 -31.99 11.54 -8.28
C ALA A 454 -31.22 11.60 -6.95
N TYR A 455 -30.10 10.87 -6.85
CA TYR A 455 -29.21 10.92 -5.69
C TYR A 455 -28.62 12.33 -5.49
N ARG A 456 -28.13 12.95 -6.57
CA ARG A 456 -27.56 14.31 -6.55
C ARG A 456 -28.59 15.38 -6.16
N GLU A 457 -29.81 15.25 -6.66
CA GLU A 457 -30.91 16.17 -6.30
C GLU A 457 -31.27 16.06 -4.81
N ARG A 458 -31.26 14.83 -4.27
CA ARG A 458 -31.52 14.57 -2.85
C ARG A 458 -30.39 15.06 -1.96
N TYR A 459 -29.15 14.95 -2.41
CA TYR A 459 -27.95 15.25 -1.64
C TYR A 459 -27.05 16.23 -2.42
N PRO A 460 -27.29 17.56 -2.34
CA PRO A 460 -26.56 18.53 -3.16
C PRO A 460 -25.10 18.75 -2.76
N THR A 461 -24.73 18.44 -1.50
CA THR A 461 -23.36 18.65 -0.96
C THR A 461 -22.95 17.51 -0.03
N LEU A 462 -21.66 17.35 0.25
CA LEU A 462 -21.20 16.35 1.23
C LEU A 462 -21.83 16.58 2.61
N ALA A 463 -22.07 17.82 3.04
CA ALA A 463 -22.78 18.13 4.27
C ALA A 463 -24.19 17.52 4.35
N SER A 464 -24.85 17.30 3.20
CA SER A 464 -26.16 16.65 3.15
C SER A 464 -26.11 15.12 3.28
N LEU A 465 -24.92 14.52 3.09
CA LEU A 465 -24.69 13.07 3.20
C LEU A 465 -24.25 12.63 4.60
N TYR A 466 -23.59 13.52 5.35
CA TYR A 466 -22.95 13.19 6.62
C TYR A 466 -23.58 13.94 7.80
N ARG A 467 -23.40 13.40 9.01
CA ARG A 467 -23.97 13.92 10.26
C ARG A 467 -22.88 14.44 11.19
N GLY A 468 -23.28 15.32 12.11
CA GLY A 468 -22.41 16.02 13.05
C GLY A 468 -22.33 17.51 12.74
N ASP A 469 -21.52 18.25 13.49
CA ASP A 469 -21.24 19.66 13.30
C ASP A 469 -19.73 19.92 13.31
N GLY A 470 -19.31 21.03 12.69
CA GLY A 470 -17.90 21.47 12.65
C GLY A 470 -16.91 20.33 12.36
N ALA A 471 -15.99 20.10 13.30
CA ALA A 471 -14.96 19.06 13.17
C ALA A 471 -15.52 17.62 13.20
N ALA A 472 -16.67 17.37 13.83
CA ALA A 472 -17.30 16.05 13.82
C ALA A 472 -17.85 15.71 12.42
N MET A 473 -18.47 16.68 11.74
CA MET A 473 -18.92 16.51 10.35
C MET A 473 -17.72 16.29 9.41
N GLN A 474 -16.67 17.10 9.54
CA GLN A 474 -15.44 16.88 8.75
C GLN A 474 -14.83 15.52 9.07
N GLY A 475 -14.84 15.11 10.34
CA GLY A 475 -14.42 13.78 10.77
C GLY A 475 -15.21 12.67 10.09
N ALA A 476 -16.54 12.76 10.03
CA ALA A 476 -17.40 11.78 9.37
C ALA A 476 -17.10 11.66 7.86
N ILE A 477 -16.89 12.80 7.18
CA ILE A 477 -16.46 12.83 5.76
C ILE A 477 -15.12 12.11 5.59
N LEU A 478 -14.14 12.38 6.46
CA LEU A 478 -12.80 11.81 6.35
C LEU A 478 -12.73 10.33 6.74
N VAL A 479 -13.58 9.87 7.67
CA VAL A 479 -13.71 8.44 8.01
C VAL A 479 -14.30 7.64 6.84
N ASP A 480 -15.12 8.28 6.00
CA ASP A 480 -15.73 7.73 4.80
C ASP A 480 -15.12 8.29 3.51
N ALA A 481 -13.83 8.69 3.55
CA ALA A 481 -13.19 9.49 2.51
C ALA A 481 -13.28 8.88 1.12
N HIS A 482 -13.25 7.54 0.99
CA HIS A 482 -13.44 6.89 -0.30
C HIS A 482 -14.81 7.17 -0.92
N LEU A 483 -15.90 6.96 -0.17
CA LEU A 483 -17.24 7.18 -0.72
C LEU A 483 -17.55 8.68 -0.85
N ALA A 484 -17.00 9.52 0.03
CA ALA A 484 -17.06 10.98 -0.11
C ALA A 484 -16.36 11.46 -1.39
N ALA A 485 -15.21 10.87 -1.74
CA ALA A 485 -14.50 11.13 -2.99
C ALA A 485 -15.29 10.68 -4.21
N SER A 486 -15.90 9.48 -4.19
CA SER A 486 -16.82 9.04 -5.25
C SER A 486 -17.97 10.02 -5.43
N ALA A 487 -18.60 10.46 -4.34
CA ALA A 487 -19.70 11.43 -4.35
C ALA A 487 -19.28 12.82 -4.85
N ALA A 488 -18.08 13.28 -4.52
CA ALA A 488 -17.51 14.52 -5.05
C ALA A 488 -17.08 14.42 -6.53
N GLY A 489 -17.09 13.21 -7.11
CA GLY A 489 -16.67 12.94 -8.48
C GLY A 489 -15.16 12.93 -8.68
N GLY A 490 -14.44 12.38 -7.70
CA GLY A 490 -13.07 11.92 -7.92
C GLY A 490 -13.05 10.85 -9.01
N THR A 491 -12.04 10.87 -9.88
CA THR A 491 -11.94 9.88 -10.95
C THR A 491 -11.69 8.50 -10.35
N PRO A 492 -12.48 7.47 -10.70
CA PRO A 492 -12.18 6.10 -10.34
C PRO A 492 -10.99 5.60 -11.17
N THR A 493 -9.97 5.06 -10.50
CA THR A 493 -8.65 4.80 -11.08
C THR A 493 -8.29 3.31 -11.07
N ALA A 494 -7.22 2.99 -11.81
CA ALA A 494 -6.75 1.63 -12.04
C ALA A 494 -5.84 1.10 -10.91
N ARG A 495 -6.38 1.07 -9.68
CA ARG A 495 -5.66 0.60 -8.48
C ARG A 495 -4.35 1.36 -8.24
N PRO A 496 -4.42 2.60 -7.73
CA PRO A 496 -3.24 3.40 -7.43
C PRO A 496 -2.49 2.76 -6.25
N GLU A 497 -1.28 2.27 -6.52
CA GLU A 497 -0.37 1.71 -5.53
C GLU A 497 0.65 2.80 -5.12
N ASP A 498 1.95 2.62 -5.37
CA ASP A 498 2.97 3.51 -4.79
C ASP A 498 3.00 4.91 -5.42
N THR A 499 3.40 5.88 -4.59
CA THR A 499 3.62 7.28 -4.99
C THR A 499 5.00 7.78 -4.58
N LYS A 500 5.68 8.49 -5.48
CA LYS A 500 7.00 9.12 -5.22
C LYS A 500 7.14 10.47 -5.90
N ILE A 501 7.87 11.38 -5.27
CA ILE A 501 8.31 12.61 -5.94
C ILE A 501 9.61 12.31 -6.69
N ASP A 502 9.64 12.60 -7.98
CA ASP A 502 10.87 12.63 -8.77
C ASP A 502 11.73 13.81 -8.29
N PRO A 503 12.92 13.57 -7.71
CA PRO A 503 13.74 14.62 -7.12
C PRO A 503 14.34 15.59 -8.16
N ILE A 504 14.29 15.25 -9.46
CA ILE A 504 14.83 16.08 -10.54
C ILE A 504 13.77 17.02 -11.09
N SER A 505 12.60 16.48 -11.44
CA SER A 505 11.52 17.27 -12.05
C SER A 505 10.56 17.89 -11.03
N GLY A 506 10.48 17.32 -9.83
CA GLY A 506 9.44 17.62 -8.84
C GLY A 506 8.10 16.93 -9.12
N ASP A 507 7.97 16.19 -10.22
CA ASP A 507 6.73 15.51 -10.59
C ASP A 507 6.39 14.37 -9.61
N LEU A 508 5.10 14.15 -9.40
CA LEU A 508 4.59 12.97 -8.74
C LEU A 508 4.59 11.79 -9.73
N LEU A 509 5.15 10.66 -9.32
CA LEU A 509 5.00 9.37 -9.98
C LEU A 509 3.98 8.53 -9.22
N ILE A 510 3.11 7.85 -9.94
CA ILE A 510 2.06 6.98 -9.39
C ILE A 510 2.08 5.66 -10.14
N ALA A 511 2.21 4.54 -9.43
CA ALA A 511 1.96 3.22 -10.00
C ALA A 511 0.45 2.94 -10.01
N PHE A 512 -0.07 2.47 -11.13
CA PHE A 512 -1.43 1.97 -11.28
C PHE A 512 -1.35 0.52 -11.70
N THR A 513 -1.57 -0.40 -10.78
CA THR A 513 -1.16 -1.80 -10.98
C THR A 513 -2.05 -2.56 -11.96
N SER A 514 -3.33 -2.21 -12.09
CA SER A 514 -4.26 -2.96 -12.94
C SER A 514 -5.54 -2.19 -13.22
N GLY A 515 -5.87 -2.04 -14.51
CA GLY A 515 -7.13 -1.49 -14.99
C GLY A 515 -8.27 -2.50 -15.10
N SER A 516 -8.09 -3.75 -14.62
CA SER A 516 -9.20 -4.72 -14.65
C SER A 516 -10.32 -4.30 -13.70
N PRO A 517 -11.60 -4.39 -14.10
CA PRO A 517 -12.72 -4.03 -13.25
C PRO A 517 -12.99 -5.08 -12.16
N GLY A 518 -13.71 -4.67 -11.12
CA GLY A 518 -14.17 -5.49 -10.02
C GLY A 518 -15.69 -5.48 -9.88
N SER A 519 -16.20 -6.12 -8.83
CA SER A 519 -17.64 -6.16 -8.55
C SER A 519 -18.22 -4.80 -8.12
N SER A 520 -17.40 -3.92 -7.55
CA SER A 520 -17.81 -2.62 -6.99
C SER A 520 -17.36 -1.42 -7.84
N GLY A 521 -16.61 -1.63 -8.92
CA GLY A 521 -16.13 -0.52 -9.75
C GLY A 521 -15.00 -0.90 -10.71
N GLY A 522 -14.62 0.05 -11.56
CA GLY A 522 -13.53 -0.06 -12.53
C GLY A 522 -12.84 1.28 -12.75
N ALA A 523 -11.73 1.28 -13.49
CA ALA A 523 -11.03 2.51 -13.84
C ALA A 523 -11.78 3.27 -14.95
N ASP A 524 -11.68 4.60 -14.93
CA ASP A 524 -12.23 5.47 -15.97
C ASP A 524 -11.63 5.13 -17.35
N PRO A 525 -12.43 4.63 -18.31
CA PRO A 525 -11.93 4.16 -19.61
C PRO A 525 -11.45 5.29 -20.53
N GLU A 526 -11.73 6.56 -20.22
CA GLU A 526 -11.19 7.69 -20.97
C GLU A 526 -9.80 8.14 -20.48
N VAL A 527 -9.37 7.67 -19.31
CA VAL A 527 -8.07 8.01 -18.70
C VAL A 527 -7.13 6.81 -18.72
N PHE A 528 -7.63 5.62 -18.42
CA PHE A 528 -6.84 4.40 -18.25
C PHE A 528 -7.03 3.46 -19.44
N GLN A 529 -6.32 3.74 -20.53
CA GLN A 529 -6.41 2.96 -21.77
C GLN A 529 -5.17 2.07 -21.99
N GLY A 530 -5.40 0.91 -22.58
CA GLY A 530 -4.32 0.08 -23.10
C GLY A 530 -3.64 0.73 -24.31
N PRO A 531 -2.49 0.20 -24.76
CA PRO A 531 -1.69 0.79 -25.84
C PRO A 531 -2.42 1.01 -27.17
N GLU A 532 -3.50 0.27 -27.43
CA GLU A 532 -4.32 0.36 -28.65
C GLU A 532 -5.70 0.97 -28.38
N GLY A 533 -5.88 1.66 -27.24
CA GLY A 533 -7.15 2.27 -26.85
C GLY A 533 -8.13 1.31 -26.19
N GLN A 534 -7.65 0.17 -25.68
CA GLN A 534 -8.51 -0.77 -24.94
C GLN A 534 -9.07 -0.09 -23.69
N ALA A 535 -10.38 -0.20 -23.47
CA ALA A 535 -11.07 0.37 -22.30
C ALA A 535 -10.61 -0.22 -20.96
N THR A 536 -9.96 -1.39 -20.98
CA THR A 536 -9.31 -1.98 -19.82
C THR A 536 -7.94 -2.52 -20.18
N TRP A 537 -7.03 -2.49 -19.22
CA TRP A 537 -5.68 -3.03 -19.38
C TRP A 537 -5.20 -3.66 -18.06
N PRO A 538 -4.96 -4.97 -18.01
CA PRO A 538 -4.68 -5.66 -16.76
C PRO A 538 -3.26 -5.43 -16.23
N ASN A 539 -2.35 -4.93 -17.08
CA ASN A 539 -0.90 -4.93 -16.82
C ASN A 539 -0.38 -3.64 -16.16
N GLY A 540 -1.23 -2.63 -16.02
CA GLY A 540 -0.92 -1.41 -15.29
C GLY A 540 -0.03 -0.40 -16.02
N TRP A 541 0.26 0.71 -15.32
CA TRP A 541 0.99 1.87 -15.80
C TRP A 541 1.79 2.52 -14.66
N VAL A 542 2.77 3.35 -15.03
CA VAL A 542 3.28 4.40 -14.14
C VAL A 542 2.93 5.75 -14.76
N MET A 543 2.16 6.55 -14.03
CA MET A 543 1.77 7.90 -14.39
C MET A 543 2.77 8.91 -13.82
N ARG A 544 2.94 10.02 -14.54
CA ARG A 544 3.61 11.23 -14.07
C ARG A 544 2.60 12.37 -13.99
N LEU A 545 2.59 13.10 -12.88
CA LEU A 545 1.69 14.21 -12.60
C LEU A 545 2.46 15.42 -12.07
N SER A 546 2.18 16.60 -12.62
CA SER A 546 2.76 17.88 -12.22
C SER A 546 1.66 18.83 -11.77
N ASP A 547 1.68 19.28 -10.52
CA ASP A 547 0.73 20.28 -10.04
C ASP A 547 0.88 21.61 -10.81
N GLN A 548 -0.25 22.29 -11.01
CA GLN A 548 -0.36 23.55 -11.74
C GLN A 548 -1.26 24.52 -10.98
N GLY A 549 -0.71 25.67 -10.57
CA GLY A 549 -1.45 26.63 -9.74
C GLY A 549 -1.91 26.00 -8.42
N GLU A 550 -3.04 26.48 -7.89
CA GLU A 550 -3.56 26.04 -6.59
C GLU A 550 -4.24 24.66 -6.67
N ASN A 551 -5.12 24.46 -7.66
CA ASN A 551 -5.99 23.28 -7.75
C ASN A 551 -5.86 22.47 -9.04
N GLY A 552 -5.03 22.87 -10.00
CA GLY A 552 -4.87 22.15 -11.26
C GLY A 552 -3.70 21.19 -11.26
N PHE A 553 -3.67 20.28 -12.23
CA PHE A 553 -2.48 19.49 -12.56
C PHE A 553 -2.45 19.10 -14.04
N ARG A 554 -1.27 18.68 -14.50
CA ARG A 554 -1.06 17.98 -15.78
C ARG A 554 -0.59 16.57 -15.51
N TRP A 555 -0.97 15.63 -16.36
CA TRP A 555 -0.59 14.24 -16.22
C TRP A 555 -0.29 13.59 -17.57
N ARG A 556 0.50 12.51 -17.53
CA ARG A 556 0.74 11.61 -18.67
C ARG A 556 1.13 10.22 -18.17
N MET A 557 0.78 9.17 -18.90
CA MET A 557 1.36 7.84 -18.67
C MET A 557 2.84 7.87 -19.09
N ALA A 558 3.74 7.66 -18.13
CA ALA A 558 5.18 7.62 -18.38
C ALA A 558 5.62 6.22 -18.80
N VAL A 559 4.98 5.18 -18.26
CA VAL A 559 5.32 3.78 -18.48
C VAL A 559 4.04 2.97 -18.60
N THR A 560 4.00 1.98 -19.50
CA THR A 560 2.87 1.05 -19.65
C THR A 560 3.38 -0.39 -19.54
N GLY A 561 2.80 -1.15 -18.61
CA GLY A 561 3.07 -2.58 -18.47
C GLY A 561 2.45 -3.38 -19.62
N GLY A 562 2.79 -4.66 -19.72
CA GLY A 562 2.33 -5.60 -20.74
C GLY A 562 3.46 -6.15 -21.58
N THR A 563 3.14 -7.10 -22.45
CA THR A 563 4.13 -7.71 -23.35
C THR A 563 4.55 -6.73 -24.45
N PRO A 564 5.81 -6.79 -24.93
CA PRO A 564 6.30 -5.88 -25.97
C PRO A 564 5.50 -5.94 -27.28
N TRP A 565 5.03 -7.11 -27.69
CA TRP A 565 4.19 -7.26 -28.88
C TRP A 565 2.75 -6.77 -28.70
N ALA A 566 2.33 -6.44 -27.47
CA ALA A 566 1.04 -5.80 -27.18
C ALA A 566 1.22 -4.31 -26.78
N GLY A 567 2.41 -3.73 -27.00
CA GLY A 567 2.70 -2.32 -26.74
C GLY A 567 3.19 -1.99 -25.32
N GLY A 568 3.43 -2.99 -24.46
CA GLY A 568 4.00 -2.80 -23.12
C GLY A 568 5.54 -2.87 -23.09
N LEU A 569 6.14 -2.63 -21.92
CA LEU A 569 7.61 -2.68 -21.75
C LEU A 569 8.19 -4.03 -21.32
N GLY A 570 7.35 -5.04 -21.09
CA GLY A 570 7.81 -6.38 -20.70
C GLY A 570 7.69 -6.71 -19.21
N PHE A 571 7.05 -5.86 -18.41
CA PHE A 571 6.66 -6.15 -17.04
C PHE A 571 5.14 -6.06 -16.88
N THR A 572 4.59 -6.48 -15.76
CA THR A 572 3.15 -6.35 -15.45
C THR A 572 2.95 -5.99 -13.99
N ASN A 573 1.84 -5.33 -13.68
CA ASN A 573 1.41 -5.00 -12.32
C ASN A 573 2.49 -4.22 -11.55
N PRO A 574 2.88 -3.03 -12.05
CA PRO A 574 3.77 -2.14 -11.31
C PRO A 574 3.12 -1.76 -9.99
N ASP A 575 3.88 -1.90 -8.92
CA ASP A 575 3.49 -1.66 -7.54
C ASP A 575 4.40 -0.58 -6.96
N ASN A 576 5.54 -0.95 -6.35
CA ASN A 576 6.42 0.04 -5.76
C ASN A 576 7.27 0.74 -6.82
N VAL A 577 7.53 2.04 -6.61
CA VAL A 577 8.41 2.83 -7.47
C VAL A 577 9.45 3.56 -6.64
N ALA A 578 10.62 3.79 -7.21
CA ALA A 578 11.66 4.63 -6.60
C ALA A 578 12.43 5.40 -7.67
N VAL A 579 12.91 6.59 -7.33
CA VAL A 579 13.79 7.37 -8.20
C VAL A 579 15.11 7.59 -7.50
N ASP A 580 16.20 7.19 -8.15
CA ASP A 580 17.54 7.43 -7.61
C ASP A 580 18.04 8.85 -7.93
N ALA A 581 19.17 9.23 -7.32
CA ALA A 581 19.76 10.55 -7.49
C ALA A 581 20.24 10.85 -8.94
N LYS A 582 20.30 9.85 -9.82
CA LYS A 582 20.62 10.01 -11.24
C LYS A 582 19.36 10.10 -12.11
N GLY A 583 18.17 9.97 -11.52
CA GLY A 583 16.89 10.00 -12.22
C GLY A 583 16.47 8.66 -12.82
N ASN A 584 17.10 7.55 -12.44
CA ASN A 584 16.61 6.24 -12.86
C ASN A 584 15.34 5.90 -12.07
N LEU A 585 14.30 5.50 -12.79
CA LEU A 585 13.06 4.97 -12.21
C LEU A 585 13.21 3.47 -12.03
N TRP A 586 13.06 3.02 -10.79
CA TRP A 586 12.99 1.62 -10.40
C TRP A 586 11.54 1.23 -10.21
N ILE A 587 11.12 0.10 -10.77
CA ILE A 587 9.73 -0.39 -10.69
C ILE A 587 9.73 -1.81 -10.15
N VAL A 588 9.05 -2.04 -9.03
CA VAL A 588 8.78 -3.38 -8.51
C VAL A 588 7.42 -3.84 -9.00
N THR A 589 7.32 -5.12 -9.36
CA THR A 589 6.04 -5.71 -9.77
C THR A 589 5.45 -6.55 -8.65
N ASP A 590 4.15 -6.44 -8.40
CA ASP A 590 3.41 -7.43 -7.61
C ASP A 590 2.24 -8.06 -8.37
N ARG A 591 2.38 -9.34 -8.69
CA ARG A 591 1.34 -10.12 -9.33
C ARG A 591 1.08 -11.44 -8.61
N SER A 592 -0.19 -11.80 -8.53
CA SER A 592 -0.58 -13.14 -8.07
C SER A 592 -0.29 -14.21 -9.14
N MET A 593 0.60 -15.15 -8.85
CA MET A 593 0.75 -16.37 -9.66
C MET A 593 -0.35 -17.39 -9.36
N LYS A 594 -1.25 -17.65 -10.33
CA LYS A 594 -2.38 -18.59 -10.15
C LYS A 594 -2.05 -20.07 -10.45
N GLY A 595 -0.79 -20.43 -10.72
CA GLY A 595 -0.40 -21.81 -10.99
C GLY A 595 1.12 -22.03 -11.09
N SER A 596 1.55 -23.29 -11.07
CA SER A 596 2.96 -23.69 -11.15
C SER A 596 3.54 -23.63 -12.57
N ALA A 597 2.72 -23.36 -13.58
CA ALA A 597 3.15 -23.28 -14.98
C ALA A 597 3.92 -21.99 -15.32
N GLY A 598 4.02 -21.05 -14.38
CA GLY A 598 4.51 -19.70 -14.64
C GLY A 598 3.59 -18.93 -15.58
N ASP A 599 3.90 -17.65 -15.83
CA ASP A 599 3.38 -16.95 -17.00
C ASP A 599 4.54 -16.33 -17.79
N VAL A 600 4.22 -15.62 -18.86
CA VAL A 600 5.22 -14.99 -19.74
C VAL A 600 6.09 -13.94 -19.04
N PHE A 601 5.66 -13.39 -17.91
CA PHE A 601 6.37 -12.39 -17.11
C PHE A 601 7.24 -12.99 -16.00
N GLY A 602 7.15 -14.30 -15.74
CA GLY A 602 7.95 -15.00 -14.73
C GLY A 602 7.61 -14.60 -13.28
N ASN A 603 8.62 -14.57 -12.41
CA ASN A 603 8.49 -14.12 -11.02
C ASN A 603 8.39 -12.59 -10.93
N ASN A 604 7.81 -12.09 -9.83
CA ASN A 604 7.92 -10.68 -9.45
C ASN A 604 9.39 -10.23 -9.49
N SER A 605 9.63 -9.04 -10.03
CA SER A 605 10.96 -8.52 -10.35
C SER A 605 11.04 -7.01 -10.08
N CYS A 606 12.26 -6.49 -10.02
CA CYS A 606 12.53 -5.05 -10.01
C CYS A 606 13.19 -4.66 -11.34
N TRP A 607 12.64 -3.64 -11.99
CA TRP A 607 13.01 -3.14 -13.32
C TRP A 607 13.70 -1.80 -13.24
#